data_AF-A0A9D1AJM6-F1
#
_entry.id   AF-A0A9D1AJM6-F1
#
_cell.length_a   1.000
_cell.length_b   1.000
_cell.length_c   1.000
_cell.angle_alpha   90.00
_cell.angle_beta   90.00
_cell.angle_gamma   90.00
#
_symmetry.space_group_name_H-M   'P 1'
#
loop_
_entity.id
_entity.type
_entity.pdbx_description
1 polymer ?
#
loop_
_entity_poly.entity_id
_entity_poly.type
_entity_poly.pdbx_seq_one_letter_code
_entity_poly.pdbx_strand_id
1 'polypeptide(L)' 'MKESCAASSWKDCPFPTLAAAFIPPQAWEDIYTPEVALSRGTLFAQLDKPFIGERDER' A
#
# COMPACT_ATOMS: atom_id res chain seq x y z
N MET A 1 13.58 -21.28 -1.69
CA MET A 1 12.54 -20.26 -1.51
C MET A 1 12.52 -19.35 -2.73
N LYS A 2 11.83 -19.74 -3.81
CA LYS A 2 11.59 -18.87 -4.97
C LYS A 2 10.09 -18.86 -5.20
N GLU A 3 9.41 -18.04 -4.41
CA GLU A 3 7.97 -17.87 -4.53
C GLU A 3 7.75 -16.86 -5.63
N SER A 4 7.51 -17.38 -6.84
CA SER A 4 7.13 -16.58 -7.99
C SER A 4 5.72 -16.03 -7.74
N CYS A 5 5.64 -14.83 -7.20
CA CYS A 5 4.39 -14.12 -6.92
C CYS A 5 3.67 -13.64 -8.21
N ALA A 6 4.30 -13.73 -9.38
CA ALA A 6 3.72 -13.29 -10.65
C ALA A 6 3.48 -14.49 -11.57
N ALA A 7 2.45 -15.30 -11.28
CA ALA A 7 1.95 -16.21 -12.30
C ALA A 7 1.32 -15.39 -13.43
N SER A 8 1.67 -15.73 -14.68
CA SER A 8 1.11 -15.11 -15.88
C SER A 8 -0.40 -15.35 -16.01
N SER A 9 -0.92 -16.37 -15.34
CA SER A 9 -2.35 -16.64 -15.22
C SER A 9 -2.68 -17.20 -13.84
N TRP A 10 -3.86 -16.84 -13.34
CA TRP A 10 -4.44 -17.33 -12.09
C TRP A 10 -4.63 -18.85 -12.03
N LYS A 11 -4.57 -19.57 -13.16
CA LYS A 11 -4.65 -21.04 -13.21
C LYS A 11 -3.30 -21.72 -12.95
N ASP A 12 -2.19 -20.99 -13.02
CA ASP A 12 -0.83 -21.51 -12.90
C ASP A 12 -0.24 -21.28 -11.50
N CYS A 13 -1.00 -20.64 -10.60
CA CYS A 13 -0.64 -20.45 -9.21
C CYS A 13 -0.96 -21.72 -8.39
N PRO A 14 0.04 -22.46 -7.89
CA PRO A 14 -0.20 -23.61 -7.01
C PRO A 14 -0.86 -23.21 -5.68
N PHE A 15 -0.80 -21.91 -5.34
CA PHE A 15 -1.52 -21.31 -4.22
C PHE A 15 -2.37 -20.14 -4.75
N PRO A 16 -3.70 -20.17 -4.60
CA PRO A 16 -4.53 -19.04 -4.99
C PRO A 16 -4.11 -17.81 -4.16
N THR A 17 -4.00 -16.66 -4.82
CA THR A 17 -3.68 -15.39 -4.16
C THR A 17 -4.68 -15.12 -3.05
N LEU A 18 -4.23 -15.13 -1.79
CA LEU A 18 -5.09 -14.95 -0.62
C LEU A 18 -5.73 -13.55 -0.59
N ALA A 19 -5.04 -12.55 -1.14
CA ALA A 19 -5.53 -11.18 -1.28
C ALA A 19 -4.85 -10.48 -2.46
N ALA A 20 -5.63 -9.78 -3.28
CA ALA A 20 -5.12 -8.90 -4.32
C ALA A 20 -5.55 -7.46 -4.01
N ALA A 21 -4.62 -6.52 -4.13
CA ALA A 21 -4.90 -5.09 -4.00
C ALA A 21 -4.58 -4.39 -5.32
N PHE A 22 -5.46 -3.49 -5.74
CA PHE A 22 -5.17 -2.59 -6.86
C PHE A 22 -4.42 -1.38 -6.32
N ILE A 23 -3.16 -1.22 -6.74
CA ILE A 23 -2.32 -0.10 -6.34
C ILE A 23 -2.12 0.79 -7.57
N PRO A 24 -2.67 2.03 -7.59
CA PRO A 24 -2.42 2.94 -8.70
C PRO A 24 -0.94 3.35 -8.74
N PRO A 25 -0.39 3.67 -9.92
CA PRO A 25 0.94 4.28 -10.02
C PRO A 25 1.00 5.54 -9.15
N GLN A 26 1.99 5.61 -8.26
CA GLN A 26 2.19 6.73 -7.35
C GLN A 26 3.30 7.64 -7.89
N ALA A 27 2.97 8.92 -8.13
CA ALA A 27 3.95 9.92 -8.56
C ALA A 27 4.86 10.33 -7.38
N TRP A 28 6.10 10.68 -7.70
CA TRP A 28 7.08 11.22 -6.75
C TRP A 28 6.94 12.74 -6.69
N GLU A 29 6.10 13.19 -5.77
CA GLU A 29 5.84 14.61 -5.54
C GLU A 29 6.49 15.07 -4.23
N ASP A 30 5.68 15.54 -3.28
CA ASP A 30 6.15 16.03 -1.98
C ASP A 30 6.49 14.86 -1.05
N ILE A 31 7.79 14.72 -0.75
CA ILE A 31 8.34 13.65 0.08
C ILE A 31 9.00 14.22 1.33
N TYR A 32 8.83 13.51 2.43
CA TYR A 32 9.49 13.84 3.69
C TYR A 32 10.97 13.47 3.69
N THR A 33 11.74 14.10 4.57
CA THR A 33 13.08 13.59 4.90
C THR A 33 12.96 12.22 5.58
N PRO A 34 14.00 11.38 5.55
CA PRO A 34 13.95 10.04 6.12
C PRO A 34 13.50 10.01 7.59
N GLU A 35 13.95 10.98 8.39
CA GLU A 35 13.63 11.08 9.82
C GLU A 35 12.14 11.37 10.04
N VAL A 36 11.57 12.27 9.24
CA VAL A 36 10.15 12.62 9.30
C VAL A 36 9.29 11.50 8.74
N ALA A 37 9.68 10.89 7.62
CA ALA A 37 8.97 9.76 7.02
C ALA A 37 8.86 8.58 7.99
N LEU A 38 9.94 8.27 8.72
CA LEU A 38 9.95 7.22 9.74
C LEU A 38 8.95 7.52 10.86
N SER A 39 8.87 8.77 11.30
CA SER A 39 7.93 9.21 12.35
C SER A 39 6.47 9.17 11.88
N ARG A 40 6.18 9.54 10.63
CA ARG A 40 4.83 9.55 10.05
C ARG A 40 4.33 8.19 9.56
N GLY A 41 5.25 7.25 9.31
CA GLY A 41 4.91 5.94 8.73
C GLY A 41 4.59 5.99 7.22
N THR A 42 4.84 7.13 6.57
CA THR A 42 4.73 7.30 5.12
C THR A 42 5.79 8.26 4.63
N LEU A 43 6.37 7.98 3.45
CA LEU A 43 7.30 8.88 2.77
C LEU A 43 6.58 10.04 2.07
N PHE A 44 5.37 9.78 1.57
CA PHE A 44 4.60 10.72 0.77
C PHE A 44 3.69 11.56 1.66
N ALA A 45 3.90 12.87 1.67
CA ALA A 45 3.12 13.80 2.49
C ALA A 45 1.61 13.74 2.17
N GLN A 46 1.27 13.46 0.91
CA GLN A 46 -0.11 13.33 0.44
C GLN A 46 -0.86 12.14 1.06
N LEU A 47 -0.13 11.13 1.55
CA LEU A 47 -0.71 9.97 2.24
C LEU A 47 -0.85 10.19 3.75
N ASP A 48 -0.16 11.21 4.32
CA ASP A 48 -0.27 11.59 5.73
C ASP A 48 -1.55 12.40 5.98
N LYS A 49 -2.70 11.76 5.77
CA LYS A 49 -4.02 12.37 5.97
C LYS A 49 -4.51 12.11 7.39
N PRO A 50 -5.14 13.10 8.05
CA PRO A 50 -5.72 12.88 9.37
C PRO A 50 -6.75 11.75 9.30
N PHE A 51 -6.73 10.86 10.29
CA PHE A 51 -7.77 9.85 10.44
C PHE A 51 -9.06 10.54 10.89
N ILE A 52 -9.86 11.00 9.93
CA ILE A 52 -11.22 11.45 10.18
C ILE A 52 -12.10 10.21 10.10
N GLY A 53 -12.12 9.43 11.17
CA GLY A 53 -13.20 8.47 11.35
C GLY A 53 -14.50 9.27 11.47
N GLU A 54 -15.51 8.96 10.65
CA GLU A 54 -16.86 9.40 10.97
C GLU A 54 -17.17 8.90 12.39
N ARG A 55 -17.61 9.80 13.27
CA ARG A 55 -18.22 9.34 14.52
C ARG A 55 -19.44 8.51 14.11
N ASP A 56 -19.44 7.22 14.43
CA ASP A 56 -20.65 6.42 14.33
C ASP A 56 -21.67 7.04 15.31
N GLU A 57 -22.64 7.79 14.79
CA GLU A 57 -23.74 8.39 15.57
C GLU A 57 -24.89 7.39 15.78
N ARG A 58 -24.60 6.09 15.80
CA ARG A 58 -25.60 5.03 16.02
C ARG A 58 -25.65 4.56 17.48
#